data_AF-A0A495CVU8-F1
#
_entry.id   AF-A0A495CVU8-F1
#
_cell.length_a   1.000
_cell.length_b   1.000
_cell.length_c   1.000
_cell.angle_alpha   90.00
_cell.angle_beta   90.00
_cell.angle_gamma   90.00
#
_symmetry.space_group_name_H-M   'P 1'
#
loop_
_entity.id
_entity.type
_entity.pdbx_description
1 polymer ?
#
loop_
_entity_poly.entity_id
_entity_poly.type
_entity_poly.pdbx_seq_one_letter_code
_entity_poly.pdbx_strand_id
1 'polypeptide(L)' 'MTVHVQITAQDIHQIAWTMVDLHGAQAIGYADEAVTDLDGQGLPESADAWRALRSVMEDALAGRLDREAGVTLH' A
#
# COMPACT_ATOMS: atom_id res chain seq x y z
N MET A 1 18.12 9.76 -19.83
CA MET A 1 16.95 10.29 -19.09
C MET A 1 16.45 9.18 -18.21
N THR A 2 16.74 9.24 -16.92
CA THR A 2 16.19 8.30 -15.93
C THR A 2 14.78 8.78 -15.61
N VAL A 3 13.76 7.98 -15.94
CA VAL A 3 12.38 8.24 -15.50
C VAL A 3 12.32 7.93 -14.01
N HIS A 4 12.07 8.94 -13.19
CA HIS A 4 11.70 8.73 -11.80
C HIS A 4 10.20 8.42 -11.76
N VAL A 5 9.86 7.17 -11.46
CA VAL A 5 8.47 6.80 -11.15
C VAL A 5 8.19 7.31 -9.74
N GLN A 6 7.30 8.29 -9.63
CA GLN A 6 6.85 8.82 -8.36
C GLN A 6 5.47 8.22 -8.06
N ILE A 7 5.40 7.35 -7.04
CA ILE A 7 4.13 6.76 -6.60
C ILE A 7 3.32 7.84 -5.89
N THR A 8 2.11 8.12 -6.37
CA THR A 8 1.18 9.06 -5.75
C THR A 8 0.28 8.37 -4.73
N ALA A 9 -0.41 9.13 -3.87
CA ALA A 9 -1.41 8.55 -2.97
C ALA A 9 -2.57 7.86 -3.71
N GLN A 10 -2.93 8.35 -4.88
CA GLN A 10 -3.94 7.70 -5.71
C GLN A 10 -3.45 6.34 -6.22
N ASP A 11 -2.16 6.23 -6.58
CA ASP A 11 -1.57 4.94 -6.97
C ASP A 11 -1.59 3.96 -5.80
N ILE A 12 -1.21 4.41 -4.59
CA ILE A 12 -1.27 3.57 -3.37
C ILE A 12 -2.71 3.11 -3.11
N HIS A 13 -3.70 3.99 -3.26
CA HIS A 13 -5.11 3.64 -3.10
C HIS A 13 -5.57 2.57 -4.10
N GLN A 14 -5.21 2.73 -5.38
CA GLN A 14 -5.56 1.77 -6.42
C GLN A 14 -4.87 0.41 -6.20
N ILE A 15 -3.59 0.42 -5.79
CA ILE A 15 -2.85 -0.80 -5.48
C ILE A 15 -3.48 -1.50 -4.25
N ALA A 16 -3.84 -0.75 -3.21
CA ALA A 16 -4.46 -1.31 -2.01
C ALA A 16 -5.78 -2.02 -2.32
N TRP A 17 -6.67 -1.37 -3.08
CA TRP A 17 -7.92 -2.00 -3.52
C TRP A 17 -7.69 -3.21 -4.41
N THR A 18 -6.70 -3.16 -5.31
CA THR A 18 -6.34 -4.31 -6.14
C THR A 18 -5.91 -5.50 -5.27
N MET A 19 -5.05 -5.26 -4.28
CA MET A 19 -4.57 -6.30 -3.36
C MET A 19 -5.71 -6.88 -2.52
N VAL A 20 -6.59 -6.03 -2.00
CA VAL A 20 -7.77 -6.46 -1.20
C VAL A 20 -8.77 -7.23 -2.06
N ASP A 21 -9.04 -6.80 -3.30
CA ASP A 21 -9.95 -7.51 -4.20
C ASP A 21 -9.43 -8.91 -4.55
N LEU A 22 -8.11 -9.06 -4.73
CA LEU A 22 -7.49 -10.34 -5.10
C LEU A 22 -7.30 -11.29 -3.92
N HIS A 23 -6.94 -10.76 -2.75
CA HIS A 23 -6.44 -11.57 -1.62
C HIS A 23 -7.23 -11.37 -0.32
N GLY A 24 -8.21 -10.46 -0.30
CA GLY A 24 -8.97 -10.12 0.89
C GLY A 24 -8.07 -9.77 2.08
N ALA A 25 -8.39 -10.30 3.26
CA ALA A 25 -7.62 -10.07 4.48
C ALA A 25 -6.17 -10.59 4.41
N GLN A 26 -5.85 -11.54 3.51
CA GLN A 26 -4.48 -12.06 3.38
C GLN A 26 -3.52 -11.01 2.81
N ALA A 27 -4.03 -9.97 2.15
CA ALA A 27 -3.23 -8.88 1.61
C ALA A 27 -2.37 -8.18 2.68
N ILE A 28 -2.86 -8.11 3.93
CA ILE A 28 -2.10 -7.55 5.05
C ILE A 28 -0.85 -8.39 5.35
N GLY A 29 -0.98 -9.71 5.34
CA GLY A 29 0.15 -10.62 5.57
C GLY A 29 1.25 -10.45 4.51
N TYR A 30 0.88 -10.28 3.24
CA TYR A 30 1.86 -10.01 2.18
C TYR A 30 2.60 -8.68 2.38
N ALA A 31 1.93 -7.65 2.88
CA ALA A 31 2.59 -6.41 3.20
C ALA A 31 3.53 -6.55 4.42
N ASP A 32 3.13 -7.29 5.45
CA ASP A 32 3.97 -7.55 6.63
C ASP A 32 5.25 -8.33 6.25
N GLU A 33 5.12 -9.35 5.38
CA GLU A 33 6.25 -10.10 4.83
C GLU A 33 7.18 -9.18 4.04
N ALA A 34 6.63 -8.37 3.13
CA ALA A 34 7.41 -7.43 2.32
C ALA A 34 8.17 -6.40 3.18
N VAL A 35 7.53 -5.85 4.22
CA VAL A 35 8.18 -4.92 5.17
C VAL A 35 9.35 -5.62 5.87
N THR A 36 9.13 -6.83 6.38
CA THR A 36 10.16 -7.62 7.07
C THR A 36 11.36 -7.88 6.18
N ASP A 37 11.11 -8.29 4.93
CA ASP A 37 12.17 -8.58 3.96
C ASP A 37 12.96 -7.32 3.57
N LEU A 38 12.30 -6.18 3.39
CA LEU A 38 12.94 -4.93 3.01
C LEU A 38 13.73 -4.29 4.15
N ASP A 39 13.22 -4.35 5.38
CA ASP A 39 13.98 -3.96 6.57
C ASP A 39 15.24 -4.84 6.72
N GLY A 40 15.11 -6.15 6.51
CA GLY A 40 16.23 -7.09 6.55
C GLY A 40 17.29 -6.82 5.47
N GLN A 41 16.89 -6.23 4.35
CA GLN A 41 17.79 -5.81 3.26
C GLN A 41 18.35 -4.39 3.46
N GLY A 42 17.94 -3.66 4.50
CA GLY A 42 18.37 -2.28 4.72
C GLY A 42 17.77 -1.29 3.73
N LEU A 43 16.54 -1.53 3.26
CA LEU A 43 15.79 -0.68 2.31
C LEU A 43 14.60 0.03 3.00
N PRO A 44 14.85 0.95 3.94
CA PRO A 44 13.79 1.51 4.80
C PRO A 44 12.76 2.33 4.02
N GLU A 45 13.15 3.06 2.98
CA GLU A 45 12.21 3.85 2.16
C GLU A 45 11.20 2.96 1.43
N SER A 46 11.65 1.79 0.96
CA SER A 46 10.76 0.80 0.35
C SER A 46 9.86 0.15 1.39
N ALA A 47 10.39 -0.16 2.59
CA ALA A 47 9.59 -0.67 3.69
C ALA A 47 8.50 0.33 4.11
N ASP A 48 8.80 1.64 4.15
CA ASP A 48 7.83 2.69 4.45
C ASP A 48 6.70 2.77 3.42
N ALA A 49 7.01 2.59 2.14
CA ALA A 49 5.98 2.53 1.09
C ALA A 49 5.02 1.34 1.33
N TRP A 50 5.54 0.17 1.72
CA TRP A 50 4.71 -0.99 2.06
C TRP A 50 3.90 -0.79 3.35
N ARG A 51 4.45 -0.10 4.36
CA ARG A 51 3.69 0.28 5.57
C ARG A 51 2.53 1.22 5.24
N ALA A 52 2.75 2.19 4.36
CA ALA A 52 1.68 3.08 3.89
C ALA A 52 0.60 2.29 3.13
N LEU A 53 1.00 1.39 2.23
CA LEU A 53 0.06 0.53 1.51
C LEU A 53 -0.75 -0.37 2.45
N ARG A 54 -0.10 -0.97 3.45
CA ARG A 54 -0.72 -1.77 4.50
C ARG A 54 -1.83 -1.00 5.23
N SER A 55 -1.54 0.24 5.66
CA SER A 55 -2.52 1.09 6.34
C SER A 55 -3.76 1.33 5.48
N VAL A 56 -3.58 1.60 4.18
CA VAL A 56 -4.70 1.83 3.25
C VAL A 56 -5.51 0.54 3.05
N MET A 57 -4.87 -0.63 2.98
CA MET A 57 -5.57 -1.91 2.90
C MET A 57 -6.38 -2.21 4.17
N GLU A 58 -5.86 -1.87 5.37
CA GLU A 58 -6.60 -2.02 6.62
C GLU A 58 -7.85 -1.13 6.65
N ASP A 59 -7.75 0.10 6.15
CA ASP A 59 -8.88 1.01 6.04
C ASP A 59 -9.91 0.52 5.01
N ALA A 60 -9.48 -0.02 3.88
CA ALA A 60 -10.36 -0.61 2.86
C ALA A 60 -11.12 -1.82 3.39
N LEU A 61 -10.42 -2.76 4.06
CA LEU A 61 -11.02 -3.95 4.68
C LEU A 61 -12.00 -3.60 5.80
N ALA A 62 -11.74 -2.52 6.52
CA ALA A 62 -12.63 -2.03 7.57
C ALA A 62 -13.82 -1.21 7.04
N GLY A 63 -13.92 -0.99 5.72
CA GLY A 63 -14.97 -0.17 5.11
C GLY A 63 -14.86 1.33 5.46
N ARG A 64 -13.67 1.80 5.85
CA ARG A 64 -13.40 3.21 6.16
C ARG A 64 -13.04 4.03 4.93
N LEU A 65 -12.60 3.37 3.86
CA LEU A 65 -12.33 4.01 2.57
C LEU A 65 -13.46 3.72 1.59
N ASP A 66 -13.85 4.76 0.86
CA ASP A 66 -14.68 4.62 -0.33
C ASP A 66 -13.78 4.34 -1.54
N ARG A 67 -14.17 3.33 -2.32
CA ARG A 67 -13.43 2.87 -3.51
C ARG A 67 -13.33 3.95 -4.58
N GLU A 68 -14.35 4.79 -4.71
CA GLU A 68 -14.43 5.82 -5.77
C GLU A 68 -14.12 7.23 -5.27
N ALA A 69 -14.03 7.45 -3.95
CA ALA A 69 -13.64 8.75 -3.42
C ALA A 69 -12.14 8.97 -3.66
N GLY A 70 -11.80 10.04 -4.38
CA GLY A 70 -10.42 10.44 -4.57
C GLY A 70 -9.74 10.69 -3.22
N VAL A 71 -8.62 10.01 -2.95
CA VAL A 71 -7.81 10.25 -1.75
C VAL A 71 -7.21 11.65 -1.85
N THR A 72 -7.66 12.54 -0.98
CA THR A 72 -7.06 13.87 -0.83
C THR A 72 -6.10 13.81 0.35
N LEU A 73 -4.79 13.82 0.07
CA LEU A 73 -3.78 14.07 1.12
C LEU A 73 -3.90 15.53 1.56
N HIS A 74 -4.12 15.77 2.85
CA HIS A 74 -4.01 17.10 3.45
C HIS A 74 -2.68 17.25 4.18
#